data_AF-A0A2H4ZHS5-F1
#
_entry.id   AF-A0A2H4ZHS5-F1
#
_cell.length_a   1.000
_cell.length_b   1.000
_cell.length_c   1.000
_cell.angle_alpha   90.00
_cell.angle_beta   90.00
_cell.angle_gamma   90.00
#
_symmetry.space_group_name_H-M   'P 1'
#
loop_
_entity.id
_entity.type
_entity.pdbx_description
1 polymer ?
#
loop_
_entity_poly.entity_id
_entity_poly.type
_entity_poly.pdbx_seq_one_letter_code
_entity_poly.pdbx_strand_id
1 'polypeptide(L)'
;MKDTTDQGTGDMFGIKRGPGRPKTGRAKSGAERQAAYRAKQQENSVTVTINRTLIDGLSAHLQAIRDGGSAVVLTAEQAGEILQALRTAEVKQLRG
;
A
#
# COMPACT_ATOMS: atom_id res chain seq x y z
N MET A 1 -18.11 -44.28 -31.31
CA MET A 1 -17.43 -44.30 -29.99
C MET A 1 -16.16 -43.48 -30.16
N LYS A 2 -15.97 -42.41 -29.37
CA LYS A 2 -14.81 -41.50 -29.51
C LYS A 2 -13.67 -42.05 -28.66
N ASP A 3 -12.49 -42.17 -29.26
CA ASP A 3 -11.33 -42.83 -28.68
C ASP A 3 -10.77 -42.02 -27.49
N THR A 4 -10.62 -42.67 -26.33
CA THR A 4 -10.28 -42.01 -25.05
C THR A 4 -8.77 -41.75 -24.89
N THR A 5 -7.95 -42.24 -25.81
CA THR A 5 -6.49 -42.11 -25.82
C THR A 5 -5.96 -41.02 -26.74
N ASP A 6 -6.82 -40.29 -27.43
CA ASP A 6 -6.42 -39.15 -28.26
C ASP A 6 -6.18 -37.90 -27.39
N GLN A 7 -5.00 -37.85 -26.78
CA GLN A 7 -4.50 -36.69 -26.03
C GLN A 7 -3.88 -35.63 -26.95
N GLY A 8 -3.86 -35.84 -28.27
CA GLY A 8 -3.14 -34.98 -29.24
C GLY A 8 -4.04 -34.02 -30.01
N THR A 9 -5.27 -34.42 -30.34
CA THR A 9 -6.11 -33.61 -31.25
C THR A 9 -6.77 -32.40 -30.59
N GLY A 10 -6.79 -32.33 -29.26
CA GLY A 10 -7.28 -31.16 -28.51
C GLY A 10 -6.32 -29.96 -28.50
N ASP A 11 -5.06 -30.14 -28.90
CA ASP A 11 -4.01 -29.12 -28.82
C ASP A 11 -3.63 -28.49 -30.18
N MET A 12 -4.15 -29.04 -31.29
CA MET A 12 -3.92 -28.47 -32.63
C MET A 12 -4.73 -27.17 -32.87
N PHE A 13 -5.78 -26.96 -32.08
CA PHE A 13 -6.49 -25.69 -31.97
C PHE A 13 -6.67 -25.38 -30.50
N GLY A 14 -5.61 -24.84 -29.89
CA GLY A 14 -5.54 -24.57 -28.46
C GLY A 14 -6.87 -24.07 -27.89
N ILE A 15 -7.35 -24.75 -26.85
CA ILE A 15 -8.60 -24.50 -26.13
C ILE A 15 -8.90 -23.00 -26.13
N LYS A 16 -9.96 -22.57 -26.82
CA LYS A 16 -10.36 -21.16 -26.95
C LYS A 16 -10.39 -20.54 -25.55
N ARG A 17 -9.41 -19.69 -25.26
CA ARG A 17 -9.19 -19.17 -23.91
C ARG A 17 -10.31 -18.18 -23.61
N GLY A 18 -11.09 -18.48 -22.57
CA GLY A 18 -12.01 -17.50 -22.01
C GLY A 18 -11.25 -16.23 -21.59
N PRO A 19 -11.83 -15.03 -21.75
CA PRO A 19 -11.21 -13.80 -21.28
C PRO A 19 -10.87 -13.93 -19.79
N GLY A 20 -9.63 -13.59 -19.42
CA GLY A 20 -9.15 -13.66 -18.04
C GLY A 20 -8.35 -14.91 -17.66
N ARG A 21 -8.33 -15.99 -18.47
CA ARG A 21 -7.46 -17.15 -18.20
C ARG A 21 -6.01 -16.79 -18.52
N PRO A 22 -5.05 -16.82 -17.57
CA PRO A 22 -3.67 -16.40 -17.82
C PRO A 22 -2.91 -17.35 -18.76
N LYS A 23 -1.89 -16.82 -19.47
CA LYS A 23 -1.15 -17.54 -20.54
C LYS A 23 -0.20 -18.59 -19.97
N THR A 24 0.26 -18.35 -18.74
CA THR A 24 1.05 -19.26 -17.93
C THR A 24 0.28 -19.49 -16.64
N GLY A 25 0.25 -20.71 -16.11
CA GLY A 25 -0.43 -21.04 -14.84
C GLY A 25 0.16 -20.37 -13.60
N ARG A 26 1.02 -19.35 -13.78
CA ARG A 26 1.76 -18.62 -12.75
C ARG A 26 1.42 -17.13 -12.71
N ALA A 27 0.51 -16.66 -13.56
CA ALA A 27 0.15 -15.24 -13.53
C ALA A 27 -0.79 -14.97 -12.36
N LYS A 28 -0.39 -14.01 -11.50
CA LYS A 28 -1.20 -13.57 -10.37
C LYS A 28 -2.57 -13.06 -10.83
N SER A 29 -3.62 -13.46 -10.13
CA SER A 29 -4.96 -12.89 -10.31
C SER A 29 -4.95 -11.38 -10.02
N GLY A 30 -5.96 -10.65 -10.51
CA GLY A 30 -6.06 -9.21 -10.22
C GLY A 30 -6.13 -8.91 -8.72
N ALA A 31 -6.84 -9.78 -7.97
CA ALA A 31 -6.96 -9.71 -6.52
C ALA A 31 -5.60 -9.92 -5.81
N GLU A 32 -4.83 -10.93 -6.23
CA GLU A 32 -3.49 -11.18 -5.67
C GLU A 32 -2.52 -10.03 -5.92
N ARG A 33 -2.61 -9.36 -7.08
CA ARG A 33 -1.79 -8.17 -7.35
C ARG A 33 -2.17 -7.00 -6.45
N GLN A 34 -3.47 -6.77 -6.23
CA GLN A 34 -3.93 -5.73 -5.31
C GLN A 34 -3.54 -6.04 -3.86
N ALA A 35 -3.64 -7.29 -3.42
CA ALA A 35 -3.19 -7.71 -2.10
C ALA A 35 -1.69 -7.49 -1.91
N ALA A 36 -0.87 -7.90 -2.89
CA ALA A 36 0.57 -7.67 -2.86
C ALA A 36 0.94 -6.18 -2.86
N TYR A 37 0.19 -5.35 -3.61
CA TYR A 37 0.38 -3.90 -3.59
C TYR A 37 0.06 -3.31 -2.20
N ARG A 38 -1.06 -3.68 -1.59
CA ARG A 38 -1.43 -3.22 -0.24
C ARG A 38 -0.40 -3.64 0.81
N ALA A 39 0.10 -4.88 0.74
CA ALA A 39 1.15 -5.36 1.63
C ALA A 39 2.45 -4.54 1.48
N LYS A 40 2.87 -4.26 0.24
CA LYS A 40 4.05 -3.42 -0.03
C LYS A 40 3.88 -1.99 0.49
N GLN A 41 2.67 -1.42 0.42
CA GLN A 41 2.41 -0.10 0.97
C GLN A 41 2.49 -0.10 2.50
N GLN A 42 2.01 -1.15 3.17
CA GLN A 42 2.13 -1.28 4.62
C GLN A 42 3.58 -1.46 5.08
N GLU A 43 4.42 -2.13 4.29
CA GLU A 43 5.85 -2.28 4.57
C GLU A 43 6.61 -0.95 4.48
N ASN A 44 6.24 -0.08 3.54
CA ASN A 44 6.98 1.15 3.24
C ASN A 44 6.43 2.41 3.90
N SER A 45 5.20 2.38 4.41
CA SER A 45 4.53 3.60 4.88
C SER A 45 3.76 3.40 6.18
N VAL A 46 3.84 4.40 7.05
CA VAL A 46 3.03 4.50 8.26
C VAL A 46 1.93 5.52 8.01
N THR A 47 0.68 5.12 8.21
CA THR A 47 -0.47 6.02 8.06
C THR A 47 -0.80 6.65 9.41
N VAL A 48 -0.78 7.98 9.49
CA VAL A 48 -1.03 8.73 10.73
C VAL A 48 -2.26 9.59 10.55
N THR A 49 -3.21 9.51 11.49
CA THR A 49 -4.38 10.39 11.52
C THR A 49 -4.08 11.59 12.40
N ILE A 50 -4.05 12.78 11.82
CA ILE A 50 -3.77 14.05 12.51
C ILE A 50 -4.99 14.97 12.35
N ASN A 51 -5.27 15.79 13.36
CA ASN A 51 -6.33 16.79 13.26
C ASN A 51 -6.03 17.80 12.15
N ARG A 52 -7.04 18.12 11.34
CA ARG A 52 -6.93 19.01 10.20
C ARG A 52 -6.40 20.39 10.58
N THR A 53 -6.72 20.90 11.77
CA THR A 53 -6.25 22.23 12.22
C THR A 53 -4.75 22.29 12.50
N LEU A 54 -4.11 21.13 12.72
CA LEU A 54 -2.68 21.03 13.05
C LEU A 54 -1.80 20.81 11.83
N ILE A 55 -2.39 20.46 10.67
CA ILE A 55 -1.61 20.08 9.48
C ILE A 55 -0.83 21.26 8.90
N ASP A 56 -1.44 22.45 8.88
CA ASP A 56 -0.82 23.66 8.33
C ASP A 56 0.36 24.09 9.21
N GLY A 57 0.18 24.04 10.54
CA GLY A 57 1.23 24.33 11.51
C GLY A 57 2.40 23.33 11.43
N LEU A 58 2.09 22.04 11.28
CA LEU A 58 3.10 20.99 11.07
C LEU A 58 3.89 21.21 9.77
N SER A 59 3.19 21.51 8.67
CA SER A 59 3.83 21.79 7.38
C SER A 59 4.77 22.99 7.46
N ALA A 60 4.30 24.09 8.05
CA ALA A 60 5.10 25.31 8.21
C ALA A 60 6.32 25.08 9.11
N HIS A 61 6.17 24.30 10.19
CA HIS A 61 7.28 23.95 11.07
C HIS A 61 8.35 23.10 10.36
N LEU A 62 7.93 22.08 9.60
CA LEU A 62 8.85 21.24 8.82
C LEU A 62 9.54 22.03 7.70
N GLN A 63 8.83 22.98 7.08
CA GLN A 63 9.42 23.87 6.08
C GLN A 63 10.47 24.80 6.71
N ALA A 64 10.18 25.38 7.87
CA ALA A 64 11.15 26.21 8.59
C ALA A 64 12.45 25.43 8.89
N ILE A 65 12.34 24.19 9.36
CA ILE A 65 13.50 23.32 9.62
C ILE A 65 14.27 23.02 8.31
N ARG A 66 13.55 22.71 7.22
CA ARG A 66 14.15 22.44 5.90
C ARG A 66 14.97 23.62 5.40
N ASP A 67 14.48 24.83 5.61
CA ASP A 67 15.12 26.07 5.16
C ASP A 67 16.22 26.56 6.12
N GLY A 68 16.57 25.76 7.14
CA GLY A 68 17.61 26.05 8.13
C GLY A 68 17.16 27.02 9.23
N GLY A 69 15.87 27.34 9.28
CA GLY A 69 15.26 28.17 10.31
C GLY A 69 14.95 27.36 11.58
N SER A 70 15.09 28.02 12.73
CA SER A 70 14.72 27.47 14.05
C SER A 70 13.37 27.97 14.55
N ALA A 71 12.53 28.50 13.64
CA ALA A 71 11.24 29.07 14.01
C ALA A 71 10.31 27.99 14.60
N VAL A 72 9.95 28.17 15.87
CA VAL A 72 8.97 27.34 16.55
C VAL A 72 7.58 27.84 16.15
N VAL A 73 6.98 27.16 15.17
CA VAL A 73 5.65 27.52 14.62
C VAL A 73 4.51 26.84 15.38
N LEU A 74 4.78 25.70 16.02
CA LEU A 74 3.81 24.93 16.79
C LEU A 74 3.92 25.24 18.28
N THR A 75 2.79 25.32 18.99
CA THR A 75 2.81 25.36 20.45
C THR A 75 3.22 23.99 21.02
N ALA A 76 3.66 23.96 22.28
CA ALA A 76 4.05 22.71 22.95
C ALA A 76 2.89 21.70 23.02
N GLU A 77 1.65 22.18 23.20
CA GLU A 77 0.45 21.35 23.22
C GLU A 77 0.17 20.73 21.86
N GLN A 78 0.20 21.53 20.79
CA GLN A 78 0.00 21.06 19.42
C GLN A 78 1.06 20.06 18.99
N ALA A 79 2.32 20.30 19.35
CA ALA A 79 3.41 19.36 19.11
C ALA A 79 3.21 18.05 19.89
N GLY A 80 2.69 18.13 21.12
CA GLY A 80 2.34 16.98 21.95
C GLY A 80 1.25 16.12 21.31
N GLU A 81 0.17 16.73 20.80
CA GLU A 81 -0.91 16.03 20.11
C GLU A 81 -0.41 15.31 18.84
N ILE A 82 0.42 15.99 18.04
CA ILE A 82 1.02 15.39 16.84
C ILE A 82 1.92 14.22 17.24
N LEU A 83 2.75 14.38 18.27
CA LEU A 83 3.66 13.34 18.74
C LEU A 83 2.89 12.12 19.27
N GLN A 84 1.77 12.34 19.97
CA GLN A 84 0.92 11.25 20.41
C GLN A 84 0.32 10.48 19.23
N ALA A 85 -0.18 11.19 18.21
CA ALA A 85 -0.71 10.56 17.00
C ALA A 85 0.35 9.72 16.28
N LEU A 86 1.58 10.23 16.17
CA LEU A 86 2.73 9.49 15.61
C LEU A 86 3.02 8.22 16.41
N ARG A 87 3.12 8.32 17.74
CA ARG A 87 3.39 7.16 18.61
C ARG A 87 2.30 6.11 18.55
N THR A 88 1.03 6.52 18.55
CA THR A 88 -0.10 5.58 18.43
C THR A 88 -0.07 4.84 17.10
N ALA A 89 0.24 5.55 16.01
CA ALA A 89 0.40 4.92 14.70
C ALA A 89 1.60 3.96 14.66
N GLU A 90 2.74 4.36 15.23
CA GLU A 90 3.96 3.55 15.32
C GLU A 90 3.71 2.25 16.07
N VAL A 91 3.13 2.32 17.28
CA VAL A 91 2.84 1.13 18.10
C VAL A 91 1.94 0.18 17.33
N LYS A 92 0.84 0.68 16.77
CA LYS A 92 -0.17 -0.14 16.08
C LYS A 92 0.34 -0.77 14.78
N GLN A 93 1.19 -0.08 14.03
CA GLN A 93 1.58 -0.51 12.67
C GLN A 93 2.94 -1.18 12.62
N LEU A 94 3.87 -0.82 13.51
CA LEU A 94 5.24 -1.33 13.48
C LEU A 94 5.54 -2.31 14.62
N ARG A 95 4.91 -2.16 15.79
CA ARG A 95 5.28 -2.93 16.98
C ARG A 95 4.30 -4.03 17.35
N GLY A 96 3.05 -3.97 16.87
CA GLY A 96 2.01 -4.98 17.09
C GLY A 96 1.34 -4.81 18.43
#